data_AF-A0A2R4JYC2-F1
#
_entry.id   AF-A0A2R4JYC2-F1
#
_cell.length_a   1.000
_cell.length_b   1.000
_cell.length_c   1.000
_cell.angle_alpha   90.00
_cell.angle_beta   90.00
_cell.angle_gamma   90.00
#
_symmetry.space_group_name_H-M   'P 1'
#
loop_
_entity.id
_entity.type
_entity.pdbx_description
1 polymer ?
#
loop_
_entity_poly.entity_id
_entity_poly.type
_entity_poly.pdbx_seq_one_letter_code
_entity_poly.pdbx_strand_id
1 'polypeptide(L)'
;MTTRADLLSLSIVCPPPDEGGVEVRPIVNGRDLLAEVLPGGVGGSRYLGAGPRRLLGQEGPLHATATPHEVRLAWSGCGVEECCGALYVTVTRDGDHVVWAGWRDLANQDFDLPELRFTADRYEAEVLRAGEDRGWERPAEAVARLLEAGLRGCGDWLVRWDCELEGVWASRGEPDRIHVVLGHPRNRANADLPWLQFGVTLLISADPPSDQAERLEARLTAGDPRAGAEVWGGSHDAEQLGYPWPPVDPLFL
;
A
#
# COMPACT_ATOMS: atom_id res chain seq x y z
N MET A 1 -27.44 3.37 -27.86
CA MET A 1 -27.18 2.05 -27.26
C MET A 1 -26.69 2.30 -25.85
N THR A 2 -27.48 1.97 -24.82
CA THR A 2 -27.06 2.06 -23.42
C THR A 2 -26.09 0.92 -23.17
N THR A 3 -24.79 1.23 -23.13
CA THR A 3 -23.75 0.27 -22.73
C THR A 3 -24.09 -0.20 -21.32
N ARG A 4 -24.24 -1.50 -21.14
CA ARG A 4 -24.56 -2.10 -19.83
C ARG A 4 -23.38 -1.82 -18.90
N ALA A 5 -23.68 -1.31 -17.70
CA ALA A 5 -22.65 -1.10 -16.68
C ALA A 5 -21.97 -2.43 -16.29
N ASP A 6 -20.66 -2.39 -16.17
CA ASP A 6 -19.82 -3.46 -15.66
C ASP A 6 -20.07 -3.67 -14.15
N LEU A 7 -19.78 -4.89 -13.69
CA LEU A 7 -19.84 -5.26 -12.28
C LEU A 7 -18.42 -5.50 -11.76
N LEU A 8 -18.05 -4.77 -10.72
CA LEU A 8 -16.80 -4.96 -9.98
C LEU A 8 -17.05 -5.82 -8.74
N SER A 9 -16.12 -6.74 -8.48
CA SER A 9 -15.92 -7.39 -7.19
C SER A 9 -14.43 -7.39 -6.89
N LEU A 10 -14.04 -7.02 -5.67
CA LEU A 10 -12.67 -6.94 -5.19
C LEU A 10 -12.41 -8.13 -4.28
N SER A 11 -11.58 -9.06 -4.76
CA SER A 11 -11.17 -10.23 -3.99
C SER A 11 -9.82 -9.95 -3.32
N ILE A 12 -9.71 -10.23 -2.01
CA ILE A 12 -8.44 -10.13 -1.29
C ILE A 12 -7.82 -11.52 -1.23
N VAL A 13 -6.65 -11.67 -1.86
CA VAL A 13 -5.93 -12.94 -1.92
C VAL A 13 -4.74 -12.88 -0.98
N CYS A 14 -4.62 -13.88 -0.11
CA CYS A 14 -3.46 -14.10 0.74
C CYS A 14 -2.71 -15.34 0.25
N PRO A 15 -1.70 -15.18 -0.62
CA PRO A 15 -0.83 -16.29 -0.94
C PRO A 15 -0.04 -16.73 0.32
N PRO A 16 0.49 -17.96 0.32
CA PRO A 16 1.44 -18.42 1.33
C PRO A 16 2.58 -17.41 1.54
N PRO A 17 3.16 -17.33 2.76
CA PRO A 17 4.16 -16.32 3.11
C PRO A 17 5.39 -16.27 2.18
N ASP A 18 5.74 -17.41 1.59
CA ASP A 18 6.85 -17.63 0.66
C ASP A 18 6.49 -17.42 -0.82
N GLU A 19 5.20 -17.22 -1.13
CA GLU A 19 4.69 -17.12 -2.49
C GLU A 19 4.27 -15.71 -2.91
N GLY A 20 4.10 -14.77 -1.98
CA GLY A 20 3.78 -13.37 -2.33
C GLY A 20 3.20 -12.49 -1.21
N GLY A 21 2.82 -11.26 -1.59
CA GLY A 21 2.12 -10.28 -0.75
C GLY A 21 0.60 -10.52 -0.68
N VAL A 22 -0.13 -9.88 0.25
CA VAL A 22 -1.60 -9.83 0.16
C VAL A 22 -1.93 -8.94 -1.02
N GLU A 23 -2.84 -9.39 -1.89
CA GLU A 23 -3.19 -8.70 -3.12
C GLU A 23 -4.69 -8.41 -3.17
N VAL A 24 -5.06 -7.27 -3.74
CA VAL A 24 -6.42 -7.02 -4.20
C VAL A 24 -6.51 -7.40 -5.68
N ARG A 25 -7.47 -8.26 -6.01
CA ARG A 25 -7.75 -8.75 -7.36
C ARG A 25 -9.09 -8.19 -7.85
N PRO A 26 -9.09 -7.28 -8.84
CA PRO A 26 -10.32 -6.79 -9.45
C PRO A 26 -10.96 -7.87 -10.34
N ILE A 27 -12.14 -8.32 -9.96
CA ILE A 27 -12.97 -9.25 -10.72
C ILE A 27 -14.05 -8.44 -11.44
N VAL A 28 -13.90 -8.29 -12.75
CA VAL A 28 -14.81 -7.48 -13.59
C VAL A 28 -15.68 -8.42 -14.41
N ASN A 29 -17.00 -8.30 -14.24
CA ASN A 29 -17.98 -9.17 -14.91
C ASN A 29 -17.68 -10.67 -14.72
N GLY A 30 -17.17 -11.04 -13.53
CA GLY A 30 -16.82 -12.42 -13.18
C GLY A 30 -15.43 -12.88 -13.65
N ARG A 31 -14.61 -11.98 -14.20
CA ARG A 31 -13.28 -12.29 -14.75
C ARG A 31 -12.18 -11.60 -13.96
N ASP A 32 -11.14 -12.33 -13.56
CA ASP A 32 -9.98 -11.75 -12.87
C ASP A 32 -9.16 -10.92 -13.87
N LEU A 33 -9.23 -9.60 -13.72
CA LEU A 33 -8.59 -8.65 -14.62
C LEU A 33 -7.07 -8.85 -14.63
N LEU A 34 -6.44 -9.11 -13.48
CA LEU A 34 -4.99 -9.30 -13.41
C LEU A 34 -4.54 -10.64 -14.00
N ALA A 35 -5.38 -11.68 -13.94
CA ALA A 35 -5.09 -12.96 -14.57
C ALA A 35 -5.24 -12.92 -16.10
N GLU A 36 -6.18 -12.12 -16.63
CA GLU A 36 -6.43 -12.04 -18.08
C GLU A 36 -5.47 -11.10 -18.82
N VAL A 37 -4.99 -10.05 -18.16
CA VAL A 37 -4.20 -8.97 -18.78
C VAL A 37 -2.87 -9.44 -19.37
N LEU A 38 -2.16 -10.35 -18.70
CA LEU A 38 -0.97 -11.02 -19.24
C LEU A 38 -0.81 -12.40 -18.60
N PRO A 39 -1.20 -13.50 -19.28
CA PRO A 39 -1.02 -14.84 -18.74
C PRO A 39 0.47 -15.19 -18.60
N GLY A 40 0.88 -15.61 -17.40
CA GLY A 40 2.23 -16.17 -17.12
C GLY A 40 2.88 -15.64 -15.84
N GLY A 41 3.40 -16.53 -14.99
CA GLY A 41 3.97 -16.21 -13.66
C GLY A 41 3.47 -17.19 -12.57
N VAL A 42 4.00 -17.09 -11.34
CA VAL A 42 3.47 -17.86 -10.20
C VAL A 42 2.03 -17.40 -9.95
N GLY A 43 1.06 -18.33 -9.92
CA GLY A 43 -0.36 -17.98 -9.81
C GLY A 43 -1.02 -17.46 -11.10
N GLY A 44 -0.35 -17.57 -12.25
CA GLY A 44 -0.95 -17.34 -13.57
C GLY A 44 -0.92 -15.89 -14.09
N SER A 45 -0.39 -14.93 -13.34
CA SER A 45 -0.17 -13.54 -13.79
C SER A 45 1.27 -13.09 -13.56
N ARG A 46 1.77 -12.21 -14.43
CA ARG A 46 3.09 -11.56 -14.27
C ARG A 46 3.04 -10.45 -13.22
N TYR A 47 1.82 -10.01 -12.90
CA TYR A 47 1.50 -8.92 -11.99
C TYR A 47 1.11 -9.44 -10.61
N LEU A 48 1.73 -8.87 -9.57
CA LEU A 48 1.29 -8.97 -8.19
C LEU A 48 0.36 -7.79 -7.90
N GLY A 49 -0.87 -8.07 -7.48
CA GLY A 49 -1.85 -7.03 -7.15
C GLY A 49 -1.38 -6.17 -5.97
N ALA A 50 -1.69 -4.88 -6.00
CA ALA A 50 -1.40 -4.00 -4.88
C ALA A 50 -2.20 -4.42 -3.64
N GLY A 51 -1.58 -4.29 -2.46
CA GLY A 51 -2.19 -4.72 -1.21
C GLY A 51 -3.38 -3.87 -0.75
N PRO A 52 -4.26 -4.42 0.10
CA PRO A 52 -5.50 -3.78 0.54
C PRO A 52 -5.25 -2.45 1.25
N ARG A 53 -4.18 -2.34 2.05
CA ARG A 53 -3.78 -1.08 2.71
C ARG A 53 -3.62 0.08 1.71
N ARG A 54 -3.03 -0.21 0.54
CA ARG A 54 -2.75 0.82 -0.47
C ARG A 54 -4.01 1.22 -1.22
N LEU A 55 -4.83 0.25 -1.62
CA LEU A 55 -5.95 0.48 -2.51
C LEU A 55 -7.26 0.83 -1.79
N LEU A 56 -7.48 0.27 -0.60
CA LEU A 56 -8.76 0.25 0.11
C LEU A 56 -8.73 1.00 1.46
N GLY A 57 -7.67 1.76 1.72
CA GLY A 57 -7.62 2.65 2.89
C GLY A 57 -8.75 3.70 2.82
N GLN A 58 -8.99 4.41 3.93
CA GLN A 58 -10.05 5.42 4.03
C GLN A 58 -9.96 6.53 2.96
N GLU A 59 -8.74 6.88 2.54
CA GLU A 59 -8.45 7.79 1.42
C GLU A 59 -7.74 7.03 0.29
N GLY A 60 -8.04 5.74 0.16
CA GLY A 60 -7.45 4.86 -0.84
C GLY A 60 -7.78 5.34 -2.26
N PRO A 61 -6.87 5.13 -3.22
CA PRO A 61 -7.00 5.60 -4.59
C PRO A 61 -8.13 4.92 -5.37
N LEU A 62 -8.78 3.88 -4.82
CA LEU A 62 -10.00 3.34 -5.44
C LEU A 62 -11.25 4.14 -5.08
N HIS A 63 -11.22 5.06 -4.12
CA HIS A 63 -12.34 5.98 -3.88
C HIS A 63 -12.46 6.99 -5.02
N ALA A 64 -13.40 6.74 -5.92
CA ALA A 64 -13.58 7.55 -7.12
C ALA A 64 -14.08 8.97 -6.78
N THR A 65 -13.39 9.97 -7.31
CA THR A 65 -13.77 11.39 -7.19
C THR A 65 -14.05 11.97 -8.57
N ALA A 66 -14.67 13.16 -8.63
CA ALA A 66 -14.91 13.85 -9.90
C ALA A 66 -13.61 14.29 -10.61
N THR A 67 -12.50 14.34 -9.89
CA THR A 67 -11.17 14.63 -10.46
C THR A 67 -10.50 13.31 -10.87
N PRO A 68 -10.17 13.14 -12.16
CA PRO A 68 -9.43 11.97 -12.62
C PRO A 68 -8.10 11.82 -11.88
N HIS A 69 -7.81 10.61 -11.42
CA HIS A 69 -6.53 10.29 -10.77
C HIS A 69 -6.06 8.89 -11.16
N GLU A 70 -4.75 8.73 -11.24
CA GLU A 70 -4.11 7.47 -11.61
C GLU A 70 -4.01 6.54 -10.39
N VAL A 71 -4.27 5.26 -10.60
CA VAL A 71 -4.26 4.22 -9.58
C VAL A 71 -3.38 3.08 -10.04
N ARG A 72 -2.38 2.73 -9.21
CA ARG A 72 -1.55 1.54 -9.44
C ARG A 72 -2.24 0.30 -8.92
N LEU A 73 -2.82 -0.49 -9.82
CA LEU A 73 -3.52 -1.73 -9.46
C LEU A 73 -2.57 -2.88 -9.19
N ALA A 74 -1.46 -2.95 -9.92
CA ALA A 74 -0.51 -4.05 -9.80
C ALA A 74 0.89 -3.65 -10.25
N TRP A 75 1.87 -4.47 -9.89
CA TRP A 75 3.25 -4.34 -10.35
C TRP A 75 3.84 -5.70 -10.71
N SER A 76 4.83 -5.72 -11.60
CA SER A 76 5.61 -6.92 -11.87
C SER A 76 6.88 -6.88 -11.05
N GLY A 77 7.28 -8.02 -10.47
CA GLY A 77 8.67 -8.30 -10.11
C GLY A 77 9.38 -7.33 -9.14
N CYS A 78 10.62 -7.00 -9.51
CA CYS A 78 11.78 -6.56 -8.72
C CYS A 78 11.69 -5.22 -7.95
N GLY A 79 10.53 -4.57 -7.89
CA GLY A 79 10.38 -3.26 -7.23
C GLY A 79 10.87 -2.04 -8.04
N VAL A 80 11.46 -2.24 -9.23
CA VAL A 80 11.82 -1.17 -10.17
C VAL A 80 10.78 -1.11 -11.29
N GLU A 81 9.97 -0.05 -11.29
CA GLU A 81 8.78 0.07 -12.15
C GLU A 81 9.09 0.08 -13.65
N GLU A 82 10.23 0.63 -14.04
CA GLU A 82 10.68 0.77 -15.43
C GLU A 82 11.22 -0.55 -16.01
N CYS A 83 11.75 -1.42 -15.15
CA CYS A 83 12.35 -2.69 -15.56
C CYS A 83 11.32 -3.82 -15.57
N CYS A 84 10.51 -3.88 -14.52
CA CYS A 84 9.62 -5.00 -14.31
C CYS A 84 8.19 -4.68 -14.80
N GLY A 85 7.73 -3.42 -14.78
CA GLY A 85 6.41 -2.98 -15.27
C GLY A 85 5.39 -2.78 -14.15
N ALA A 86 4.42 -1.89 -14.35
CA ALA A 86 3.35 -1.60 -13.40
C ALA A 86 2.08 -1.25 -14.15
N LEU A 87 0.95 -1.78 -13.66
CA LEU A 87 -0.36 -1.58 -14.25
C LEU A 87 -1.07 -0.41 -13.55
N TYR A 88 -1.31 0.64 -14.32
CA TYR A 88 -2.00 1.84 -13.91
C TYR A 88 -3.34 1.95 -14.63
N VAL A 89 -4.32 2.57 -13.96
CA VAL A 89 -5.62 2.94 -14.51
C VAL A 89 -6.02 4.31 -14.01
N THR A 90 -6.71 5.10 -14.82
CA THR A 90 -7.33 6.36 -14.36
C THR A 90 -8.73 6.08 -13.84
N VAL A 91 -8.99 6.44 -12.59
CA VAL A 91 -10.31 6.32 -11.94
C VAL A 91 -10.96 7.69 -11.88
N THR A 92 -12.20 7.79 -12.35
CA THR A 92 -12.99 9.03 -12.31
C THR A 92 -14.45 8.72 -12.01
N ARG A 93 -15.09 9.53 -11.16
CA ARG A 93 -16.54 9.55 -11.00
C ARG A 93 -17.15 10.51 -12.03
N ASP A 94 -17.93 9.97 -12.95
CA ASP A 94 -18.67 10.67 -13.99
C ASP A 94 -20.18 10.50 -13.73
N GLY A 95 -20.73 11.43 -12.94
CA GLY A 95 -22.13 11.39 -12.49
C GLY A 95 -22.46 10.11 -11.72
N ASP A 96 -23.40 9.33 -12.26
CA ASP A 96 -23.86 8.07 -11.70
C ASP A 96 -22.95 6.87 -12.05
N HIS A 97 -21.82 7.13 -12.70
CA HIS A 97 -20.86 6.10 -13.08
C HIS A 97 -19.48 6.35 -12.52
N VAL A 98 -18.75 5.27 -12.27
CA VAL A 98 -17.30 5.29 -12.09
C VAL A 98 -16.68 4.69 -13.34
N VAL A 99 -15.72 5.41 -13.90
CA VAL A 99 -15.05 5.06 -15.15
C VAL A 99 -13.60 4.70 -14.83
N TRP A 100 -13.19 3.54 -15.33
CA TRP A 100 -11.80 3.09 -15.36
C TRP A 100 -11.33 3.14 -16.82
N ALA A 101 -10.39 4.03 -17.12
CA ALA A 101 -9.90 4.28 -18.47
C ALA A 101 -8.41 4.66 -18.45
N GLY A 102 -7.81 4.88 -19.63
CA GLY A 102 -6.43 5.34 -19.75
C GLY A 102 -5.45 4.35 -19.13
N TRP A 103 -5.68 3.06 -19.38
CA TRP A 103 -4.84 1.98 -18.89
C TRP A 103 -3.42 2.13 -19.39
N ARG A 104 -2.45 1.84 -18.52
CA ARG A 104 -1.05 2.03 -18.85
C ARG A 104 -0.19 0.96 -18.20
N ASP A 105 0.69 0.38 -19.00
CA ASP A 105 1.74 -0.52 -18.55
C ASP A 105 3.10 0.12 -18.89
N LEU A 106 3.90 0.41 -17.87
CA LEU A 106 5.22 1.03 -18.05
C LEU A 106 6.19 0.16 -18.86
N ALA A 107 6.04 -1.17 -18.81
CA ALA A 107 6.87 -2.11 -19.55
C ALA A 107 6.31 -2.44 -20.95
N ASN A 108 5.04 -2.10 -21.21
CA ASN A 108 4.38 -2.34 -22.49
C ASN A 108 3.59 -1.11 -22.95
N GLN A 109 4.22 -0.27 -23.77
CA GLN A 109 3.62 0.99 -24.23
C GLN A 109 2.41 0.79 -25.15
N ASP A 110 2.28 -0.38 -25.79
CA ASP A 110 1.14 -0.73 -26.65
C ASP A 110 0.01 -1.39 -25.85
N PHE A 111 0.12 -1.45 -24.52
CA PHE A 111 -0.91 -2.00 -23.66
C PHE A 111 -2.16 -1.13 -23.68
N ASP A 112 -3.28 -1.74 -24.05
CA ASP A 112 -4.59 -1.09 -24.03
C ASP A 112 -5.65 -2.07 -23.53
N LEU A 113 -6.58 -1.53 -22.75
CA LEU A 113 -7.77 -2.22 -22.28
C LEU A 113 -8.99 -1.34 -22.52
N PRO A 114 -10.16 -1.94 -22.78
CA PRO A 114 -11.37 -1.16 -22.94
C PRO A 114 -11.68 -0.35 -21.67
N GLU A 115 -12.31 0.80 -21.87
CA GLU A 115 -12.94 1.54 -20.79
C GLU A 115 -13.98 0.65 -20.08
N LEU A 116 -13.92 0.63 -18.75
CA LEU A 116 -14.92 -0.03 -17.91
C LEU A 116 -15.78 1.02 -17.23
N ARG A 117 -17.09 0.80 -17.18
CA ARG A 117 -18.05 1.72 -16.59
C ARG A 117 -18.91 1.02 -15.56
N PHE A 118 -18.75 1.39 -14.29
CA PHE A 118 -19.51 0.83 -13.18
C PHE A 118 -20.60 1.81 -12.75
N THR A 119 -21.71 1.32 -12.19
CA THR A 119 -22.64 2.19 -11.46
C THR A 119 -21.96 2.68 -10.18
N ALA A 120 -21.97 3.99 -9.94
CA ALA A 120 -21.23 4.61 -8.83
C ALA A 120 -21.60 4.03 -7.47
N ASP A 121 -22.89 3.88 -7.17
CA ASP A 121 -23.35 3.33 -5.89
C ASP A 121 -22.86 1.89 -5.64
N ARG A 122 -22.84 1.06 -6.69
CA ARG A 122 -22.37 -0.34 -6.57
C ARG A 122 -20.86 -0.41 -6.42
N TYR A 123 -20.15 0.42 -7.16
CA TYR A 123 -18.71 0.52 -7.08
C TYR A 123 -18.27 0.98 -5.68
N GLU A 124 -18.90 2.04 -5.16
CA GLU A 124 -18.60 2.58 -3.83
C GLU A 124 -18.93 1.59 -2.72
N ALA A 125 -20.08 0.93 -2.79
CA ALA A 125 -20.44 -0.13 -1.85
C ALA A 125 -19.45 -1.30 -1.88
N GLU A 126 -18.93 -1.66 -3.05
CA GLU A 126 -17.94 -2.73 -3.18
C GLU A 126 -16.57 -2.34 -2.63
N VAL A 127 -16.11 -1.11 -2.91
CA VAL A 127 -14.85 -0.59 -2.34
C VAL A 127 -14.94 -0.54 -0.81
N LEU A 128 -16.07 -0.09 -0.25
CA LEU A 128 -16.29 -0.09 1.20
C LEU A 128 -16.34 -1.50 1.76
N ARG A 129 -17.11 -2.41 1.16
CA ARG A 129 -17.20 -3.82 1.59
C ARG A 129 -15.82 -4.48 1.61
N ALA A 130 -15.05 -4.35 0.54
CA ALA A 130 -13.70 -4.92 0.47
C ALA A 130 -12.75 -4.24 1.45
N GLY A 131 -12.90 -2.92 1.60
CA GLY A 131 -12.17 -2.12 2.59
C GLY A 131 -12.51 -2.46 4.04
N GLU A 132 -13.67 -3.08 4.31
CA GLU A 132 -14.10 -3.59 5.63
C GLU A 132 -13.82 -5.08 5.84
N ASP A 133 -13.46 -5.82 4.79
CA ASP A 133 -13.16 -7.24 4.90
C ASP A 133 -11.88 -7.44 5.74
N ARG A 134 -12.03 -8.20 6.84
CA ARG A 134 -10.95 -8.58 7.76
C ARG A 134 -10.73 -10.08 7.83
N GLY A 135 -11.46 -10.88 7.05
CA GLY A 135 -11.38 -12.34 7.10
C GLY A 135 -10.01 -12.89 6.71
N TRP A 136 -9.21 -12.07 6.03
CA TRP A 136 -7.86 -12.37 5.59
C TRP A 136 -6.77 -11.92 6.57
N GLU A 137 -7.08 -11.05 7.55
CA GLU A 137 -6.08 -10.46 8.44
C GLU A 137 -5.55 -11.49 9.44
N ARG A 138 -4.22 -11.68 9.44
CA ARG A 138 -3.52 -12.36 10.54
C ARG A 138 -3.42 -11.41 11.75
N PRO A 139 -3.18 -11.91 12.97
CA PRO A 139 -3.03 -11.05 14.15
C PRO A 139 -2.03 -9.90 13.96
N ALA A 140 -0.90 -10.17 13.30
CA ALA A 140 0.10 -9.15 12.99
C ALA A 140 -0.42 -8.03 12.06
N GLU A 141 -1.21 -8.38 11.04
CA GLU A 141 -1.82 -7.42 10.12
C GLU A 141 -2.83 -6.54 10.85
N ALA A 142 -3.63 -7.15 11.75
CA ALA A 142 -4.58 -6.43 12.57
C ALA A 142 -3.89 -5.44 13.52
N VAL A 143 -2.81 -5.85 14.20
CA VAL A 143 -2.02 -4.93 15.06
C VAL A 143 -1.42 -3.80 14.22
N ALA A 144 -0.81 -4.11 13.07
CA ALA A 144 -0.18 -3.12 12.20
C ALA A 144 -1.20 -2.07 11.73
N ARG A 145 -2.38 -2.50 11.26
CA ARG A 145 -3.46 -1.60 10.82
C ARG A 145 -3.97 -0.72 11.95
N LEU A 146 -4.25 -1.30 13.12
CA LEU A 146 -4.77 -0.55 14.27
C LEU A 146 -3.74 0.46 14.80
N LEU A 147 -2.47 0.04 14.90
CA LEU A 147 -1.39 0.91 15.31
C LEU A 147 -1.21 2.07 14.31
N GLU A 148 -1.23 1.79 13.00
CA GLU A 148 -1.14 2.84 11.99
C GLU A 148 -2.28 3.85 12.08
N ALA A 149 -3.51 3.39 12.28
CA ALA A 149 -4.67 4.27 12.46
C ALA A 149 -4.51 5.15 13.71
N GLY A 150 -4.08 4.58 14.83
CA GLY A 150 -3.78 5.31 16.07
C GLY A 150 -2.69 6.36 15.88
N LEU A 151 -1.56 5.96 15.28
CA LEU A 151 -0.45 6.87 15.00
C LEU A 151 -0.84 8.02 14.05
N ARG A 152 -1.66 7.77 13.02
CA ARG A 152 -2.21 8.84 12.15
C ARG A 152 -3.18 9.76 12.89
N GLY A 153 -3.93 9.23 13.86
CA GLY A 153 -4.80 10.01 14.74
C GLY A 153 -4.03 10.91 15.72
N CYS A 154 -2.75 10.65 15.96
CA CYS A 154 -1.91 11.41 16.88
C CYS A 154 -1.33 12.67 16.20
N GLY A 155 -2.15 13.72 16.09
CA GLY A 155 -1.92 14.88 15.21
C GLY A 155 -0.58 15.62 15.36
N ASP A 156 -0.09 15.83 16.58
CA ASP A 156 1.09 16.68 16.81
C ASP A 156 2.40 15.91 17.05
N TRP A 157 2.34 14.59 17.27
CA TRP A 157 3.52 13.80 17.63
C TRP A 157 4.55 13.79 16.50
N LEU A 158 4.10 13.46 15.29
CA LEU A 158 4.94 13.46 14.09
C LEU A 158 5.43 14.88 13.73
N VAL A 159 4.63 15.91 14.00
CA VAL A 159 5.01 17.31 13.72
C VAL A 159 6.15 17.73 14.66
N ARG A 160 6.02 17.39 15.95
CA ARG A 160 7.01 17.71 16.99
C ARG A 160 8.40 17.17 16.66
N TRP A 161 8.46 16.00 16.04
CA TRP A 161 9.72 15.30 15.73
C TRP A 161 10.15 15.45 14.27
N ASP A 162 9.47 16.29 13.49
CA ASP A 162 9.70 16.45 12.06
C ASP A 162 9.77 15.10 11.31
N CYS A 163 8.84 14.21 11.65
CA CYS A 163 8.70 12.89 11.04
C CYS A 163 7.38 12.74 10.27
N GLU A 164 7.37 11.87 9.26
CA GLU A 164 6.20 11.46 8.49
C GLU A 164 5.99 9.95 8.62
N LEU A 165 4.75 9.48 8.83
CA LEU A 165 4.46 8.05 8.90
C LEU A 165 4.27 7.49 7.49
N GLU A 166 5.24 6.73 7.00
CA GLU A 166 5.17 6.08 5.69
C GLU A 166 4.30 4.80 5.78
N GLY A 167 4.40 4.07 6.90
CA GLY A 167 3.45 3.03 7.20
C GLY A 167 3.82 2.08 8.33
N VAL A 168 2.91 1.15 8.58
CA VAL A 168 3.12 0.02 9.47
C VAL A 168 2.79 -1.25 8.72
N TRP A 169 3.67 -2.25 8.76
CA TRP A 169 3.44 -3.54 8.10
C TRP A 169 3.86 -4.71 8.97
N ALA A 170 3.13 -5.81 8.86
CA ALA A 170 3.53 -7.08 9.46
C ALA A 170 4.61 -7.76 8.63
N SER A 171 5.59 -8.36 9.32
CA SER A 171 6.54 -9.24 8.64
C SER A 171 5.83 -10.52 8.21
N ARG A 172 6.16 -11.01 7.00
CA ARG A 172 5.64 -12.29 6.50
C ARG A 172 6.45 -13.47 6.99
N GLY A 173 7.78 -13.33 6.99
CA GLY A 173 8.71 -14.38 7.44
C GLY A 173 8.81 -14.48 8.95
N GLU A 174 8.51 -13.39 9.66
CA GLU A 174 8.57 -13.30 11.13
C GLU A 174 7.20 -12.89 11.68
N PRO A 175 6.26 -13.84 11.87
CA PRO A 175 4.86 -13.54 12.15
C PRO A 175 4.63 -12.83 13.50
N ASP A 176 5.63 -12.79 14.37
CA ASP A 176 5.65 -12.09 15.65
C ASP A 176 6.28 -10.69 15.56
N ARG A 177 6.52 -10.17 14.36
CA ARG A 177 7.08 -8.84 14.12
C ARG A 177 6.19 -7.96 13.26
N ILE A 178 6.12 -6.69 13.64
CA ILE A 178 5.65 -5.61 12.79
C ILE A 178 6.73 -4.53 12.70
N HIS A 179 6.69 -3.75 11.63
CA HIS A 179 7.62 -2.66 11.38
C HIS A 179 6.84 -1.36 11.22
N VAL A 180 7.31 -0.32 11.90
CA VAL A 180 6.84 1.06 11.71
C VAL A 180 7.91 1.81 10.94
N VAL A 181 7.53 2.42 9.83
CA VAL A 181 8.44 3.14 8.94
C VAL A 181 8.10 4.61 8.90
N LEU A 182 9.13 5.41 9.15
CA LEU A 182 9.04 6.84 9.34
C LEU A 182 10.00 7.53 8.39
N GLY A 183 9.56 8.66 7.85
CA GLY A 183 10.39 9.54 7.07
C GLY A 183 10.80 10.80 7.82
N HIS A 184 12.01 11.29 7.55
CA HIS A 184 12.54 12.53 8.09
C HIS A 184 13.40 13.24 7.01
N PRO A 185 13.33 14.58 6.85
CA PRO A 185 12.34 15.49 7.43
C PRO A 185 10.94 15.23 6.86
N ARG A 186 9.91 15.85 7.45
CA ARG A 186 8.55 15.85 6.87
C ARG A 186 8.53 16.52 5.50
N ASN A 187 7.58 16.14 4.66
CA ASN A 187 7.28 16.83 3.42
C ASN A 187 8.49 16.87 2.47
N ARG A 188 8.84 15.70 1.94
CA ARG A 188 9.95 15.49 1.00
C ARG A 188 9.62 15.95 -0.43
N ALA A 189 8.87 17.03 -0.61
CA ALA A 189 8.46 17.51 -1.93
C ALA A 189 9.64 17.94 -2.81
N ASN A 190 10.80 18.23 -2.21
CA ASN A 190 12.02 18.53 -2.92
C ASN A 190 12.98 17.33 -2.88
N ALA A 191 13.18 16.67 -4.03
CA ALA A 191 14.05 15.52 -4.17
C ALA A 191 15.55 15.83 -3.94
N ASP A 192 15.93 17.10 -4.02
CA ASP A 192 17.32 17.55 -3.83
C ASP A 192 17.69 17.74 -2.36
N LEU A 193 16.72 17.67 -1.43
CA LEU A 193 16.98 17.80 0.00
C LEU A 193 17.31 16.44 0.63
N PRO A 194 18.22 16.39 1.61
CA PRO A 194 18.56 15.15 2.26
C PRO A 194 17.37 14.58 3.02
N TRP A 195 17.22 13.27 2.98
CA TRP A 195 16.16 12.56 3.70
C TRP A 195 16.64 11.22 4.23
N LEU A 196 15.94 10.72 5.26
CA LEU A 196 16.17 9.46 5.93
C LEU A 196 14.85 8.72 6.12
N GLN A 197 14.90 7.41 5.97
CA GLN A 197 13.84 6.49 6.37
C GLN A 197 14.33 5.69 7.58
N PHE A 198 13.51 5.72 8.62
CA PHE A 198 13.72 5.01 9.87
C PHE A 198 12.76 3.84 9.97
N GLY A 199 13.26 2.69 10.42
CA GLY A 199 12.44 1.53 10.75
C GLY A 199 12.49 1.22 12.24
N VAL A 200 11.32 0.99 12.82
CA VAL A 200 11.17 0.49 14.19
C VAL A 200 10.55 -0.89 14.13
N THR A 201 11.31 -1.90 14.55
CA THR A 201 10.81 -3.27 14.66
C THR A 201 10.18 -3.50 16.02
N LEU A 202 8.90 -3.89 16.03
CA LEU A 202 8.12 -4.14 17.24
C LEU A 202 7.74 -5.62 17.29
N LEU A 203 7.93 -6.23 18.46
CA LEU A 203 7.42 -7.57 18.74
C LEU A 203 5.94 -7.50 19.09
N ILE A 204 5.18 -8.46 18.56
CA ILE A 204 3.79 -8.68 18.93
C ILE A 204 3.66 -10.01 19.69
N SER A 205 2.58 -10.13 20.43
CA SER A 205 2.22 -11.27 21.26
C SER A 205 0.89 -11.89 20.80
N ALA A 206 0.40 -12.88 21.53
CA ALA A 206 -0.90 -13.49 21.28
C ALA A 206 -2.10 -12.71 21.87
N ASP A 207 -1.85 -11.57 22.53
CA ASP A 207 -2.89 -10.73 23.12
C ASP A 207 -3.86 -10.17 22.05
N PRO A 208 -5.05 -9.66 22.43
CA PRO A 208 -5.97 -9.02 21.50
C PRO A 208 -5.28 -7.89 20.70
N PRO A 209 -5.44 -7.85 19.36
CA PRO A 209 -4.75 -6.86 18.52
C PRO A 209 -4.98 -5.40 18.91
N SER A 210 -6.18 -5.05 19.39
CA SER A 210 -6.53 -3.71 19.89
C SER A 210 -5.63 -3.29 21.04
N ASP A 211 -5.54 -4.14 22.06
CA ASP A 211 -4.82 -3.85 23.29
C ASP A 211 -3.31 -3.74 23.03
N GLN A 212 -2.81 -4.55 22.08
CA GLN A 212 -1.44 -4.45 21.63
C GLN A 212 -1.16 -3.14 20.90
N ALA A 213 -2.03 -2.76 19.96
CA ALA A 213 -1.89 -1.52 19.19
C ALA A 213 -1.89 -0.30 20.11
N GLU A 214 -2.82 -0.21 21.07
CA GLU A 214 -2.90 0.89 22.04
C GLU A 214 -1.63 1.00 22.89
N ARG A 215 -1.09 -0.13 23.38
CA ARG A 215 0.16 -0.15 24.16
C ARG A 215 1.37 0.28 23.31
N LEU A 216 1.44 -0.18 22.08
CA LEU A 216 2.52 0.16 21.16
C LEU A 216 2.47 1.63 20.74
N GLU A 217 1.27 2.16 20.50
CA GLU A 217 1.03 3.58 20.22
C GLU A 217 1.49 4.44 21.38
N ALA A 218 1.04 4.13 22.61
CA ALA A 218 1.44 4.87 23.80
C ALA A 218 2.96 4.84 24.01
N ARG A 219 3.62 3.72 23.71
CA ARG A 219 5.09 3.60 23.79
C ARG A 219 5.81 4.47 22.75
N LEU A 220 5.36 4.46 21.50
CA LEU A 220 5.98 5.22 20.41
C LEU A 220 5.78 6.74 20.58
N THR A 221 4.60 7.14 21.03
CA THR A 221 4.21 8.55 21.15
C THR A 221 4.76 9.22 22.41
N ALA A 222 5.31 8.46 23.36
CA ALA A 222 5.90 8.97 24.59
C ALA A 222 7.22 9.75 24.38
N GLY A 223 7.87 9.62 23.23
CA GLY A 223 9.18 10.23 22.98
C GLY A 223 9.47 10.44 21.49
N ASP A 224 10.76 10.68 21.18
CA ASP A 224 11.25 10.76 19.81
C ASP A 224 11.18 9.35 19.18
N PRO A 225 10.39 9.15 18.10
CA PRO A 225 10.33 7.86 17.43
C PRO A 225 11.69 7.35 16.93
N ARG A 226 12.62 8.26 16.63
CA ARG A 226 13.92 7.93 16.03
C ARG A 226 14.94 7.45 17.06
N ALA A 227 14.72 7.70 18.35
CA ALA A 227 15.71 7.41 19.40
C ALA A 227 16.07 5.92 19.52
N GLY A 228 15.18 5.02 19.08
CA GLY A 228 15.44 3.58 19.02
C GLY A 228 15.21 2.99 17.63
N ALA A 229 15.18 3.82 16.58
CA ALA A 229 14.94 3.38 15.21
C ALA A 229 16.26 3.10 14.48
N GLU A 230 16.21 2.17 13.54
CA GLU A 230 17.31 1.89 12.62
C GLU A 230 17.14 2.72 11.36
N VAL A 231 18.24 3.16 10.74
CA VAL A 231 18.18 3.78 9.41
C VAL A 231 18.08 2.67 8.37
N TRP A 232 17.03 2.71 7.56
CA TRP A 232 16.77 1.73 6.50
C TRP A 232 17.02 2.27 5.10
N GLY A 233 17.06 3.60 4.95
CA GLY A 233 17.32 4.24 3.67
C GLY A 233 17.39 5.75 3.78
N GLY A 234 17.60 6.42 2.65
CA GLY A 234 17.71 7.87 2.58
C GLY A 234 18.38 8.38 1.30
N SER A 235 18.86 9.62 1.35
CA SER A 235 19.73 10.22 0.34
C SER A 235 21.21 10.04 0.71
N HIS A 236 22.12 9.99 -0.27
CA HIS A 236 23.57 9.91 -0.05
C HIS A 236 24.14 11.02 0.87
N ASP A 237 23.49 12.18 0.94
CA ASP A 237 23.84 13.30 1.80
C ASP A 237 23.17 13.27 3.18
N ALA A 238 22.55 12.14 3.56
CA ALA A 238 21.80 12.04 4.81
C ALA A 238 22.64 12.21 6.09
N GLU A 239 23.97 12.09 6.00
CA GLU A 239 24.87 12.46 7.11
C GLU A 239 24.70 13.93 7.54
N GLN A 240 24.25 14.81 6.63
CA GLN A 240 23.93 16.20 6.94
C GLN A 240 22.75 16.34 7.92
N LEU A 241 21.92 15.30 8.07
CA LEU A 241 20.84 15.23 9.06
C LEU A 241 21.32 14.72 10.42
N GLY A 242 22.62 14.45 10.60
CA GLY A 242 23.22 14.05 11.88
C GLY A 242 23.07 12.57 12.22
N TYR A 243 22.73 11.72 11.24
CA TYR A 243 22.64 10.27 11.42
C TYR A 243 23.68 9.54 10.56
N PRO A 244 24.29 8.45 11.06
CA PRO A 244 25.18 7.63 10.25
C PRO A 244 24.37 6.92 9.16
N TRP A 245 24.90 6.90 7.94
CA TRP A 245 24.35 6.06 6.87
C TRP A 245 24.49 4.58 7.28
N PRO A 246 23.46 3.73 7.09
CA PRO A 246 23.58 2.32 7.42
C PRO A 246 24.71 1.71 6.58
N PRO A 247 25.54 0.83 7.16
CA PRO A 247 26.53 0.13 6.36
C PRO A 247 25.79 -0.59 5.23
N VAL A 248 26.24 -0.38 3.99
CA VAL A 248 25.72 -1.12 2.85
C VAL A 248 26.06 -2.58 3.10
N ASP A 249 25.08 -3.40 3.49
CA ASP A 249 25.26 -4.84 3.52
C ASP A 249 25.16 -5.32 2.06
N PRO A 250 26.25 -5.79 1.43
CA PRO A 250 26.27 -6.14 0.01
C PRO A 250 25.39 -7.36 -0.37
N LEU A 251 24.59 -7.88 0.56
CA LEU A 251 23.71 -9.03 0.37
C LEU A 251 22.29 -8.67 -0.15
N PHE A 252 21.97 -7.39 -0.31
CA PHE A 252 20.67 -6.93 -0.83
C PHE A 252 20.76 -6.18 -2.18
N LEU A 253 21.75 -6.52 -3.02
CA LEU A 253 21.80 -6.18 -4.45
C LEU A 253 21.37 -7.37 -5.32
#